data_AF-A0A956YW65-F1
#
_entry.id   AF-A0A956YW65-F1
#
_cell.length_a   1.000
_cell.length_b   1.000
_cell.length_c   1.000
_cell.angle_alpha   90.00
_cell.angle_beta   90.00
_cell.angle_gamma   90.00
#
_symmetry.space_group_name_H-M   'P 1'
#
loop_
_entity.id
_entity.type
_entity.pdbx_description
1 polymer ?
#
loop_
_entity_poly.entity_id
_entity_poly.type
_entity_poly.pdbx_seq_one_letter_code
_entity_poly.pdbx_strand_id
1 'polypeptide(L)'
;MSSAPDLMQLLDFTPDDLQVNRAGKLSPRQAARLVRIRRRSTLISAGIMLLIGLAATLVMFLAQRDNSTIGLLVGITLTIINAIVMARAVQNWLRLADDLNGGTVETLSGGVQRTVRVIGRALIYVLKIDQREVVVPKAVFNAVPEGARYRLFRAQRSGTLLAAEPV
;
A
#
# COMPACT_ATOMS: atom_id res chain seq x y z
N MET A 1 -18.76 20.45 -6.84
CA MET A 1 -17.44 20.19 -7.47
C MET A 1 -16.44 20.08 -6.33
N SER A 2 -15.73 18.96 -6.15
CA SER A 2 -14.63 18.94 -5.17
C SER A 2 -13.54 19.83 -5.73
N SER A 3 -13.13 20.82 -4.94
CA SER A 3 -12.09 21.77 -5.32
C SER A 3 -10.74 21.12 -5.08
N ALA A 4 -9.74 21.37 -5.94
CA ALA A 4 -8.36 20.90 -5.76
C ALA A 4 -7.76 21.05 -4.33
N PRO A 5 -8.12 22.07 -3.50
CA PRO A 5 -7.72 22.16 -2.10
C PRO A 5 -8.08 20.93 -1.24
N ASP A 6 -9.19 20.26 -1.54
CA ASP A 6 -9.66 19.08 -0.79
C ASP A 6 -8.72 17.89 -1.02
N LEU A 7 -8.29 17.66 -2.28
CA LEU A 7 -7.35 16.58 -2.61
C LEU A 7 -5.97 16.80 -1.98
N MET A 8 -5.48 18.04 -1.94
CA MET A 8 -4.21 18.39 -1.29
C MET A 8 -4.21 18.01 0.19
N GLN A 9 -5.31 18.27 0.89
CA GLN A 9 -5.48 17.89 2.29
C GLN A 9 -5.61 16.38 2.46
N LEU A 10 -6.43 15.72 1.63
CA LEU A 10 -6.69 14.28 1.71
C LEU A 10 -5.46 13.41 1.40
N LEU A 11 -4.62 13.88 0.47
CA LEU A 11 -3.41 13.18 0.05
C LEU A 11 -2.12 13.76 0.69
N ASP A 12 -2.21 14.81 1.51
CA ASP A 12 -1.07 15.47 2.18
C ASP A 12 0.05 15.85 1.19
N PHE A 13 -0.27 16.66 0.17
CA PHE A 13 0.69 17.23 -0.78
C PHE A 13 0.53 18.75 -0.94
N THR A 14 1.61 19.42 -1.37
CA THR A 14 1.67 20.87 -1.59
C THR A 14 1.80 21.25 -3.07
N PRO A 15 1.68 22.54 -3.43
CA PRO A 15 1.94 22.99 -4.80
C PRO A 15 3.39 22.72 -5.23
N ASP A 16 4.35 22.84 -4.31
CA ASP A 16 5.76 22.52 -4.57
C ASP A 16 5.93 21.04 -4.92
N ASP A 17 5.22 20.15 -4.21
CA ASP A 17 5.23 18.73 -4.53
C ASP A 17 4.72 18.47 -5.95
N LEU A 18 3.65 19.15 -6.38
CA LEU A 18 3.13 19.06 -7.77
C LEU A 18 4.17 19.52 -8.79
N GLN A 19 4.88 20.61 -8.53
CA GLN A 19 5.91 21.10 -9.44
C GLN A 19 7.03 20.06 -9.63
N VAL A 20 7.48 19.42 -8.54
CA VAL A 20 8.50 18.36 -8.58
C VAL A 20 7.95 17.09 -9.26
N ASN A 21 6.69 16.72 -8.99
CA ASN A 21 6.05 15.55 -9.58
C ASN A 21 5.87 15.70 -11.10
N ARG A 22 5.54 16.90 -11.59
CA ARG A 22 5.46 17.19 -13.04
C ARG A 22 6.79 16.99 -13.75
N ALA A 23 7.91 17.13 -13.03
CA ALA A 23 9.25 16.78 -13.51
C ALA A 23 9.60 15.28 -13.35
N GLY A 24 8.63 14.44 -12.97
CA GLY A 24 8.80 13.00 -12.79
C GLY A 24 9.59 12.59 -11.55
N LYS A 25 9.72 13.49 -10.56
CA LYS A 25 10.54 13.27 -9.35
C LYS A 25 9.70 13.27 -8.09
N LEU A 26 10.19 12.55 -7.08
CA LEU A 26 9.65 12.59 -5.72
C LEU A 26 10.10 13.88 -5.01
N SER A 27 9.19 14.54 -4.32
CA SER A 27 9.56 15.63 -3.42
C SER A 27 10.23 15.10 -2.14
N PRO A 28 11.03 15.92 -1.44
CA PRO A 28 11.60 15.53 -0.14
C PRO A 28 10.54 15.15 0.90
N ARG A 29 9.38 15.83 0.90
CA ARG A 29 8.26 15.54 1.81
C ARG A 29 7.65 14.18 1.51
N GLN A 30 7.43 13.87 0.23
CA GLN A 30 6.89 12.59 -0.21
C GLN A 30 7.88 11.45 0.07
N ALA A 31 9.17 11.64 -0.17
CA ALA A 31 10.21 10.68 0.19
C ALA A 31 10.21 10.40 1.71
N ALA A 32 10.17 11.44 2.54
CA ALA A 32 10.08 11.29 4.00
C ALA A 32 8.80 10.54 4.42
N ARG A 33 7.67 10.80 3.77
CA ARG A 33 6.42 10.07 3.99
C ARG A 33 6.55 8.59 3.62
N LEU A 34 7.15 8.26 2.47
CA LEU A 34 7.40 6.87 2.07
C LEU A 34 8.34 6.15 3.05
N VAL A 35 9.36 6.83 3.58
CA VAL A 35 10.22 6.28 4.66
C VAL A 35 9.42 5.97 5.92
N ARG A 36 8.51 6.86 6.34
CA ARG A 36 7.63 6.61 7.49
C ARG A 36 6.70 5.43 7.26
N ILE A 37 6.09 5.33 6.07
CA ILE A 37 5.26 4.19 5.67
C ILE A 37 6.05 2.89 5.72
N ARG A 38 7.27 2.88 5.15
CA ARG A 38 8.18 1.72 5.17
C ARG A 38 8.49 1.30 6.62
N ARG A 39 8.94 2.22 7.47
CA ARG A 39 9.26 1.92 8.89
C ARG A 39 8.06 1.31 9.62
N ARG A 40 6.89 1.92 9.50
CA ARG A 40 5.67 1.42 10.14
C ARG A 40 5.29 0.04 9.63
N SER A 41 5.32 -0.18 8.30
CA SER A 41 5.02 -1.48 7.70
C SER A 41 6.00 -2.56 8.14
N THR A 42 7.30 -2.26 8.22
CA THR A 42 8.31 -3.18 8.72
C THR A 42 8.07 -3.54 10.19
N LEU A 43 7.79 -2.57 11.06
CA LEU A 43 7.50 -2.83 12.48
C LEU A 43 6.26 -3.69 12.67
N ILE A 44 5.16 -3.38 11.97
CA ILE A 44 3.92 -4.16 12.04
C ILE A 44 4.17 -5.58 11.54
N SER A 45 4.85 -5.74 10.40
CA SER A 45 5.13 -7.05 9.83
C SER A 45 6.04 -7.89 10.73
N ALA A 46 7.08 -7.27 11.32
CA ALA A 46 7.97 -7.93 12.27
C ALA A 46 7.22 -8.38 13.54
N GLY A 47 6.33 -7.55 14.07
CA GLY A 47 5.47 -7.90 15.21
C GLY A 47 4.56 -9.08 14.91
N ILE A 48 3.88 -9.07 13.75
CA ILE A 48 3.04 -10.19 13.32
C ILE A 48 3.86 -11.48 13.16
N MET A 49 5.04 -11.40 12.52
CA MET A 49 5.91 -12.55 12.32
C MET A 49 6.40 -13.16 13.64
N LEU A 50 6.75 -12.31 14.60
CA LEU A 50 7.17 -12.75 15.93
C LEU A 50 6.02 -13.46 16.65
N LEU A 51 4.80 -12.90 16.62
CA LEU A 51 3.63 -13.49 17.26
C LEU A 51 3.25 -14.85 16.65
N ILE A 52 3.21 -14.96 15.32
CA ILE A 52 2.91 -16.23 14.65
C ILE A 52 4.02 -17.26 14.92
N GLY A 53 5.29 -16.83 14.88
CA GLY A 53 6.43 -17.69 15.19
C GLY A 53 6.34 -18.28 16.60
N LEU A 54 6.11 -17.43 17.61
CA LEU A 54 5.93 -17.88 19.00
C LEU A 54 4.74 -18.81 19.17
N ALA A 55 3.60 -18.50 18.53
CA ALA A 55 2.42 -19.36 18.57
C ALA A 55 2.69 -20.73 17.93
N ALA A 56 3.37 -20.77 16.76
CA ALA A 56 3.74 -22.01 16.10
C ALA A 56 4.67 -22.86 16.99
N THR A 57 5.72 -22.25 17.56
CA THR A 57 6.65 -22.92 18.48
C THR A 57 5.93 -23.48 19.70
N LEU A 58 5.04 -22.70 20.33
CA LEU A 58 4.28 -23.13 21.49
C LEU A 58 3.35 -24.32 21.15
N VAL A 59 2.61 -24.23 20.05
CA VAL A 59 1.72 -25.30 19.60
C VAL A 59 2.50 -26.58 19.30
N MET A 60 3.65 -26.48 18.61
CA MET A 60 4.50 -27.64 18.33
C MET A 60 5.05 -28.27 19.61
N PHE A 61 5.47 -27.46 20.58
CA PHE A 61 5.97 -27.94 21.87
C PHE A 61 4.90 -28.72 22.64
N LEU A 62 3.68 -28.16 22.74
CA LEU A 62 2.56 -28.83 23.40
C LEU A 62 2.16 -30.11 22.64
N ALA A 63 2.14 -30.06 21.31
CA ALA A 63 1.83 -31.22 20.48
C ALA A 63 2.82 -32.37 20.68
N GLN A 64 4.12 -32.07 20.80
CA GLN A 64 5.14 -33.07 21.07
C GLN A 64 4.98 -33.69 22.47
N ARG A 65 4.69 -32.86 23.48
CA ARG A 65 4.46 -33.32 24.85
C ARG A 65 3.28 -34.28 24.95
N ASP A 66 2.19 -34.00 24.24
CA ASP A 66 0.95 -34.77 24.29
C ASP A 66 0.87 -35.85 23.19
N ASN A 67 1.94 -36.03 22.39
CA ASN A 67 1.99 -36.90 21.20
C ASN A 67 0.81 -36.67 20.23
N SER A 68 0.41 -35.41 20.06
CA SER A 68 -0.72 -35.01 19.24
C SER A 68 -0.30 -34.68 17.80
N THR A 69 -0.59 -35.58 16.87
CA THR A 69 -0.36 -35.37 15.44
C THR A 69 -1.08 -34.13 14.91
N ILE A 70 -2.31 -33.86 15.39
CA ILE A 70 -3.10 -32.70 14.96
C ILE A 70 -2.39 -31.41 15.38
N GLY A 71 -1.90 -31.33 16.62
CA GLY A 71 -1.16 -30.15 17.09
C GLY A 71 0.10 -29.91 16.27
N LEU A 72 0.82 -30.97 15.89
CA LEU A 72 2.01 -30.86 15.05
C LEU A 72 1.67 -30.29 13.66
N LEU A 73 0.58 -30.77 13.04
CA LEU A 73 0.10 -30.26 11.74
C LEU A 73 -0.32 -28.79 11.82
N VAL A 74 -0.99 -28.38 12.90
CA VAL A 74 -1.34 -26.96 13.14
C VAL A 74 -0.08 -26.10 13.27
N GLY A 75 0.91 -26.56 14.04
CA GLY A 75 2.19 -25.88 14.19
C GLY A 75 2.92 -25.66 12.86
N ILE A 76 3.04 -26.73 12.05
CA ILE A 76 3.63 -26.67 10.70
C ILE A 76 2.85 -25.69 9.81
N THR A 77 1.53 -25.74 9.85
CA THR A 77 0.66 -24.85 9.06
C THR A 77 0.90 -23.38 9.44
N LEU A 78 1.00 -23.07 10.74
CA LEU A 78 1.33 -21.72 11.22
C LEU A 78 2.72 -21.26 10.74
N THR A 79 3.71 -22.15 10.73
CA THR A 79 5.05 -21.84 10.19
C THR A 79 4.98 -21.49 8.70
N ILE A 80 4.20 -22.22 7.90
CA ILE A 80 4.01 -21.94 6.47
C ILE A 80 3.32 -20.59 6.27
N ILE A 81 2.26 -20.31 7.03
CA ILE A 81 1.57 -19.01 7.00
C ILE A 81 2.55 -17.88 7.34
N ASN A 82 3.40 -18.07 8.36
CA ASN A 82 4.41 -17.09 8.74
C ASN A 82 5.39 -16.79 7.60
N ALA A 83 5.86 -17.84 6.90
CA ALA A 83 6.76 -17.70 5.76
C ALA A 83 6.10 -16.92 4.59
N ILE A 84 4.81 -17.16 4.32
CA ILE A 84 4.05 -16.41 3.31
C ILE A 84 3.94 -14.93 3.69
N VAL A 85 3.64 -14.63 4.96
CA VAL A 85 3.57 -13.26 5.48
C VAL A 85 4.93 -12.58 5.35
N MET A 86 6.02 -13.25 5.71
CA MET A 86 7.39 -12.76 5.57
C MET A 86 7.72 -12.44 4.11
N ALA A 87 7.42 -13.36 3.19
CA ALA A 87 7.68 -13.15 1.76
C ALA A 87 6.94 -11.92 1.22
N ARG A 88 5.68 -11.72 1.61
CA ARG A 88 4.91 -10.52 1.24
C ARG A 88 5.48 -9.24 1.84
N ALA A 89 5.90 -9.29 3.11
CA ALA A 89 6.52 -8.14 3.78
C ALA A 89 7.83 -7.73 3.11
N VAL A 90 8.68 -8.70 2.75
CA VAL A 90 9.93 -8.47 2.01
C VAL A 90 9.66 -7.87 0.62
N GLN A 91 8.69 -8.42 -0.12
CA GLN A 91 8.31 -7.85 -1.43
C GLN A 91 7.84 -6.40 -1.32
N ASN A 92 7.02 -6.08 -0.32
CA ASN A 92 6.57 -4.71 -0.08
C ASN A 92 7.74 -3.78 0.30
N TRP A 93 8.67 -4.28 1.13
CA TRP A 93 9.86 -3.54 1.52
C TRP A 93 10.78 -3.24 0.32
N LEU A 94 11.02 -4.22 -0.55
CA LEU A 94 11.80 -4.06 -1.78
C LEU A 94 11.16 -3.02 -2.71
N ARG A 95 9.84 -3.09 -2.94
CA ARG A 95 9.13 -2.10 -3.76
C ARG A 95 9.28 -0.67 -3.23
N LEU A 96 9.14 -0.48 -1.92
CA LEU A 96 9.31 0.83 -1.30
C LEU A 96 10.77 1.29 -1.30
N ALA A 97 11.74 0.37 -1.18
CA ALA A 97 13.16 0.69 -1.28
C ALA A 97 13.51 1.14 -2.71
N ASP A 98 13.00 0.45 -3.73
CA ASP A 98 13.18 0.82 -5.13
C ASP A 98 12.59 2.21 -5.44
N ASP A 99 11.39 2.50 -4.92
CA ASP A 99 10.77 3.82 -5.09
C ASP A 99 11.62 4.94 -4.44
N LEU A 100 12.15 4.70 -3.24
CA LEU A 100 12.98 5.66 -2.53
C LEU A 100 14.34 5.87 -3.19
N ASN A 101 14.95 4.81 -3.71
CA ASN A 101 16.25 4.86 -4.38
C ASN A 101 16.13 5.46 -5.78
N GLY A 102 15.05 5.16 -6.50
CA GLY A 102 14.78 5.70 -7.82
C GLY A 102 14.41 7.18 -7.77
N GLY A 103 13.70 7.62 -6.73
CA GLY A 103 13.29 9.02 -6.61
C GLY A 103 12.33 9.47 -7.71
N THR A 104 11.73 8.53 -8.46
CA THR A 104 10.90 8.79 -9.63
C THR A 104 9.42 8.67 -9.31
N VAL A 105 8.61 9.42 -10.05
CA VAL A 105 7.15 9.40 -9.98
C VAL A 105 6.60 8.98 -11.33
N GLU A 106 5.70 7.99 -11.31
CA GLU A 106 4.90 7.61 -12.45
C GLU A 106 3.70 8.57 -12.58
N THR A 107 3.51 9.10 -13.79
CA THR A 107 2.41 10.01 -14.10
C THR A 107 1.36 9.29 -14.95
N LEU A 108 0.12 9.27 -14.47
CA LEU A 108 -1.04 8.72 -15.19
C LEU A 108 -1.98 9.86 -15.52
N SER A 109 -2.31 10.10 -16.79
CA SER A 109 -3.20 11.18 -17.21
C SER A 109 -4.35 10.63 -18.04
N GLY A 110 -5.59 11.05 -17.75
CA GLY A 110 -6.74 10.63 -18.53
C GLY A 110 -8.07 10.87 -17.82
N GLY A 111 -9.16 10.42 -18.44
CA GLY A 111 -10.47 10.39 -17.81
C GLY A 111 -10.49 9.36 -16.68
N VAL A 112 -10.99 9.77 -15.51
CA VAL A 112 -11.12 8.89 -14.35
C VAL A 112 -12.39 8.07 -14.44
N GLN A 113 -12.26 6.77 -14.31
CA GLN A 113 -13.36 5.86 -14.02
C GLN A 113 -13.27 5.42 -12.56
N ARG A 114 -14.39 5.41 -11.85
CA ARG A 114 -14.42 4.95 -10.46
C ARG A 114 -15.03 3.58 -10.38
N THR A 115 -14.38 2.69 -9.63
CA THR A 115 -14.87 1.33 -9.41
C THR A 115 -14.77 0.99 -7.92
N VAL A 116 -15.85 0.47 -7.36
CA VAL A 116 -15.84 -0.13 -6.02
C VAL A 116 -15.79 -1.63 -6.19
N ARG A 117 -14.78 -2.26 -5.60
CA ARG A 117 -14.66 -3.72 -5.55
C ARG A 117 -15.02 -4.21 -4.17
N VAL A 118 -15.78 -5.30 -4.11
CA VAL A 118 -16.11 -5.99 -2.87
C VAL A 118 -15.24 -7.24 -2.78
N ILE A 119 -14.38 -7.32 -1.77
CA ILE A 119 -13.59 -8.52 -1.46
C ILE A 119 -14.04 -9.03 -0.09
N GLY A 120 -14.86 -10.08 -0.10
CA GLY A 120 -15.53 -10.57 1.11
C GLY A 120 -16.47 -9.50 1.68
N ARG A 121 -16.13 -8.97 2.87
CA ARG A 121 -16.85 -7.86 3.52
C ARG A 121 -16.17 -6.50 3.35
N ALA A 122 -14.99 -6.45 2.71
CA ALA A 122 -14.21 -5.24 2.56
C ALA A 122 -14.52 -4.55 1.22
N LEU A 123 -14.67 -3.22 1.27
CA LEU A 123 -14.79 -2.37 0.09
C LEU A 123 -13.41 -1.81 -0.28
N ILE A 124 -13.03 -1.98 -1.54
CA ILE A 124 -11.81 -1.42 -2.12
C ILE A 124 -12.22 -0.39 -3.16
N TYR A 125 -11.82 0.85 -2.93
CA TYR A 125 -12.09 1.98 -3.83
C TYR A 125 -10.95 2.11 -4.84
N VAL A 126 -11.28 2.02 -6.11
CA VAL A 126 -10.31 2.02 -7.22
C VAL A 126 -10.63 3.16 -8.17
N LEU A 127 -9.62 3.97 -8.47
CA LEU A 127 -9.63 4.90 -9.59
C LEU A 127 -8.93 4.23 -10.77
N LYS A 128 -9.57 4.24 -11.94
CA LYS A 128 -9.01 3.73 -13.18
C LYS A 128 -8.74 4.90 -14.13
N ILE A 129 -7.49 5.05 -14.55
CA ILE A 129 -7.04 6.02 -15.56
C ILE A 129 -6.21 5.25 -16.58
N ASP A 130 -6.54 5.37 -17.86
CA ASP A 130 -5.77 4.77 -18.96
C ASP A 130 -5.42 3.28 -18.74
N GLN A 131 -6.44 2.48 -18.42
CA GLN A 131 -6.33 1.05 -18.07
C GLN A 131 -5.50 0.72 -16.81
N ARG A 132 -4.92 1.71 -16.13
CA ARG A 132 -4.22 1.54 -14.86
C ARG A 132 -5.18 1.75 -13.69
N GLU A 133 -5.00 0.94 -12.67
CA GLU A 133 -5.82 0.98 -11.46
C GLU A 133 -5.00 1.49 -10.28
N VAL A 134 -5.60 2.40 -9.52
CA VAL A 134 -5.03 2.98 -8.32
C VAL A 134 -6.02 2.79 -7.19
N VAL A 135 -5.62 2.01 -6.18
CA VAL A 135 -6.41 1.87 -4.96
C VAL A 135 -6.24 3.13 -4.12
N VAL A 136 -7.36 3.73 -3.72
CA VAL A 136 -7.37 5.00 -2.96
C VAL A 136 -8.26 4.90 -1.73
N PRO A 137 -8.05 5.76 -0.71
CA PRO A 137 -9.01 5.92 0.37
C PRO A 137 -10.39 6.38 -0.13
N LYS A 138 -11.47 6.01 0.58
CA LYS A 138 -12.84 6.43 0.26
C LYS A 138 -12.99 7.94 0.07
N ALA A 139 -12.32 8.73 0.90
CA ALA A 139 -12.37 10.19 0.82
C ALA A 139 -11.80 10.71 -0.51
N VAL A 140 -10.66 10.18 -0.94
CA VAL A 140 -10.04 10.51 -2.24
C VAL A 140 -10.93 10.04 -3.39
N PHE A 141 -11.51 8.85 -3.29
CA PHE A 141 -12.46 8.32 -4.29
C PHE A 141 -13.68 9.23 -4.48
N ASN A 142 -14.22 9.76 -3.39
CA ASN A 142 -15.36 10.66 -3.42
C ASN A 142 -14.99 12.06 -3.91
N ALA A 143 -13.76 12.51 -3.63
CA ALA A 143 -13.25 13.81 -4.07
C ALA A 143 -12.99 13.86 -5.58
N VAL A 144 -12.66 12.74 -6.22
CA VAL A 144 -12.46 12.70 -7.68
C VAL A 144 -13.80 12.43 -8.38
N PRO A 145 -14.32 13.32 -9.26
CA PRO A 145 -15.57 13.07 -9.99
C PRO A 145 -15.42 12.01 -11.08
N GLU A 146 -16.48 11.26 -11.36
CA GLU A 146 -16.54 10.33 -12.50
C GLU A 146 -16.34 11.07 -13.81
N GLY A 147 -15.54 10.52 -14.72
CA GLY A 147 -15.30 11.07 -16.05
C GLY A 147 -14.43 12.32 -16.09
N ALA A 148 -14.09 12.91 -14.93
CA ALA A 148 -13.21 14.06 -14.87
C ALA A 148 -11.79 13.70 -15.33
N ARG A 149 -11.13 14.63 -15.99
CA ARG A 149 -9.74 14.45 -16.43
C ARG A 149 -8.80 14.83 -15.30
N TYR A 150 -7.96 13.87 -14.91
CA TYR A 150 -6.98 14.06 -13.86
C TYR A 150 -5.62 13.56 -14.31
N ARG A 151 -4.60 14.12 -13.68
CA ARG A 151 -3.25 13.62 -13.65
C ARG A 151 -2.95 13.11 -12.25
N LEU A 152 -2.69 11.81 -12.13
CA LEU A 152 -2.30 11.15 -10.90
C LEU A 152 -0.79 10.92 -10.89
N PHE A 153 -0.18 11.21 -9.75
CA PHE A 153 1.23 11.03 -9.50
C PHE A 153 1.41 9.94 -8.46
N ARG A 154 2.08 8.84 -8.82
CA ARG A 154 2.27 7.70 -7.92
C ARG A 154 3.70 7.19 -7.91
N ALA A 155 4.07 6.53 -6.82
CA ALA A 155 5.33 5.81 -6.73
C ALA A 155 5.29 4.59 -7.68
N GLN A 156 6.36 4.40 -8.45
CA GLN A 156 6.38 3.51 -9.61
C GLN A 156 6.20 2.02 -9.26
N ARG A 157 6.85 1.56 -8.19
CA ARG A 157 6.88 0.15 -7.77
C ARG A 157 5.83 -0.19 -6.72
N SER A 158 5.69 0.64 -5.68
CA SER A 158 4.66 0.43 -4.64
C SER A 158 3.26 0.80 -5.11
N GLY A 159 3.14 1.65 -6.13
CA GLY A 159 1.85 2.16 -6.61
C GLY A 159 1.18 3.15 -5.65
N THR A 160 1.90 3.63 -4.64
CA THR A 160 1.39 4.59 -3.65
C THR A 160 0.99 5.88 -4.36
N LEU A 161 -0.28 6.30 -4.24
CA LEU A 161 -0.73 7.60 -4.76
C LEU A 161 -0.13 8.73 -3.91
N LEU A 162 0.58 9.64 -4.57
CA LEU A 162 1.32 10.73 -3.93
C LEU A 162 0.61 12.06 -4.06
N ALA A 163 0.07 12.35 -5.26
CA ALA A 163 -0.65 13.58 -5.55
C ALA A 163 -1.62 13.37 -6.73
N ALA A 164 -2.56 14.31 -6.88
CA ALA A 164 -3.51 14.33 -7.98
C ALA A 164 -3.83 15.79 -8.35
N GLU A 165 -3.91 16.10 -9.64
CA GLU A 165 -4.34 17.41 -10.13
C GLU A 165 -5.33 17.28 -11.30
N PRO A 166 -6.32 18.19 -11.43
CA PRO A 166 -7.15 18.25 -12.63
C PRO A 166 -6.32 18.65 -13.85
N VAL A 167 -6.73 18.18 -15.03
CA VAL A 167 -6.12 18.50 -16.34
C VAL A 167 -7.03 19.41 -17.15
#